data_AF-A0A535C9U4-F1
#
_entry.id   AF-A0A535C9U4-F1
#
_cell.length_a   1.000
_cell.length_b   1.000
_cell.length_c   1.000
_cell.angle_alpha   90.00
_cell.angle_beta   90.00
_cell.angle_gamma   90.00
#
_symmetry.space_group_name_H-M   'P 1'
#
loop_
_entity.id
_entity.type
_entity.pdbx_description
1 polymer ?
#
loop_
_entity_poly.entity_id
_entity_poly.type
_entity_poly.pdbx_seq_one_letter_code
_entity_poly.pdbx_strand_id
1 'polypeptide(L)'
;MPHRKLGILLAVAFTLGVAGVAQVAGASSAAQPPVIADAQLRALSSTFGGATVLPTTRTVPHWHGATLDPHNGVTYGYNMVGADPNGCSGSACDVTVQADIIPVVVNVGGLTFDGNDVVAATLASPQFATNDYGSTPAATAPGSFPNTPALIRGPGGVLSQGDAGNALQLQDATMRAQFNMVGNSTYHLRLQPNVLPSVTINVPGNQGTLLQ
;
A
#
# COMPACT_ATOMS: atom_id res chain seq x y z
N MET A 1 9.36 -47.37 -93.25
CA MET A 1 9.84 -48.50 -92.42
C MET A 1 9.97 -48.00 -90.98
N PRO A 2 9.62 -48.79 -89.94
CA PRO A 2 8.32 -48.65 -89.30
C PRO A 2 8.32 -48.37 -87.77
N HIS A 3 7.11 -48.09 -87.24
CA HIS A 3 6.58 -48.22 -85.85
C HIS A 3 7.09 -47.24 -84.75
N ARG A 4 6.27 -46.32 -84.20
CA ARG A 4 5.11 -46.37 -83.25
C ARG A 4 5.50 -46.26 -81.75
N LYS A 5 5.17 -45.07 -81.17
CA LYS A 5 4.49 -44.79 -79.87
C LYS A 5 5.22 -44.86 -78.49
N LEU A 6 5.21 -43.67 -77.83
CA LEU A 6 4.58 -43.30 -76.53
C LEU A 6 5.31 -43.53 -75.17
N GLY A 7 5.29 -42.49 -74.32
CA GLY A 7 5.39 -42.54 -72.84
C GLY A 7 6.16 -41.36 -72.22
N ILE A 8 5.54 -40.23 -71.84
CA ILE A 8 5.00 -39.86 -70.49
C ILE A 8 6.12 -39.79 -69.41
N LEU A 9 6.71 -38.62 -69.13
CA LEU A 9 6.39 -37.64 -68.05
C LEU A 9 6.39 -38.20 -66.61
N LEU A 10 7.35 -37.77 -65.78
CA LEU A 10 7.10 -37.44 -64.37
C LEU A 10 8.03 -36.30 -63.90
N ALA A 11 7.45 -35.35 -63.18
CA ALA A 11 8.01 -34.06 -62.80
C ALA A 11 8.68 -34.08 -61.42
N VAL A 12 9.70 -33.23 -61.22
CA VAL A 12 10.08 -32.73 -59.89
C VAL A 12 10.23 -31.21 -60.00
N ALA A 13 9.30 -30.51 -59.37
CA ALA A 13 9.20 -29.06 -59.36
C ALA A 13 10.19 -28.44 -58.35
N PHE A 14 10.86 -27.40 -58.82
CA PHE A 14 11.77 -26.52 -58.12
C PHE A 14 10.96 -25.46 -57.35
N THR A 15 11.12 -25.34 -56.03
CA THR A 15 10.61 -24.17 -55.28
C THR A 15 11.64 -23.68 -54.26
N LEU A 16 11.91 -22.37 -54.34
CA LEU A 16 12.76 -21.56 -53.49
C LEU A 16 12.23 -21.50 -52.04
N GLY A 17 13.15 -21.51 -51.06
CA GLY A 17 12.86 -21.13 -49.68
C GLY A 17 14.13 -20.63 -48.98
N VAL A 18 14.26 -19.31 -48.81
CA VAL A 18 15.34 -18.65 -48.08
C VAL A 18 15.15 -18.93 -46.57
N ALA A 19 16.04 -19.73 -45.99
CA ALA A 19 16.06 -19.97 -44.55
C ALA A 19 16.79 -18.82 -43.82
N GLY A 20 16.04 -17.80 -43.41
CA GLY A 20 16.48 -16.82 -42.43
C GLY A 20 16.34 -17.40 -41.02
N VAL A 21 17.45 -17.71 -40.36
CA VAL A 21 17.46 -18.18 -38.97
C VAL A 21 17.20 -16.98 -38.05
N ALA A 22 15.94 -16.81 -37.62
CA ALA A 22 15.62 -15.87 -36.56
C ALA A 22 16.14 -16.44 -35.23
N GLN A 23 17.19 -15.82 -34.67
CA GLN A 23 17.63 -16.15 -33.32
C GLN A 23 16.56 -15.66 -32.34
N VAL A 24 15.88 -16.62 -31.70
CA VAL A 24 15.04 -16.35 -30.54
C VAL A 24 16.00 -15.99 -29.40
N ALA A 25 16.10 -14.70 -29.08
CA ALA A 25 16.76 -14.26 -27.86
C ALA A 25 16.01 -14.90 -26.69
N GLY A 26 16.64 -15.89 -26.04
CA GLY A 26 16.12 -16.48 -24.81
C GLY A 26 15.99 -15.37 -23.78
N ALA A 27 14.76 -15.09 -23.34
CA ALA A 27 14.53 -14.24 -22.21
C ALA A 27 15.31 -14.81 -21.01
N SER A 28 16.29 -14.06 -20.52
CA SER A 28 16.95 -14.35 -19.26
C SER A 28 15.88 -14.33 -18.18
N SER A 29 15.63 -15.49 -17.55
CA SER A 29 14.84 -15.55 -16.32
C SER A 29 15.54 -14.65 -15.30
N ALA A 30 14.88 -13.55 -14.93
CA ALA A 30 15.33 -12.74 -13.80
C ALA A 30 15.46 -13.68 -12.59
N ALA A 31 16.64 -13.72 -11.97
CA ALA A 31 16.86 -14.51 -10.76
C ALA A 31 15.79 -14.11 -9.74
N GLN A 32 14.95 -15.06 -9.33
CA GLN A 32 13.94 -14.78 -8.31
C GLN A 32 14.65 -14.31 -7.02
N PRO A 33 14.15 -13.27 -6.35
CA PRO A 33 14.65 -12.89 -5.04
C PRO A 33 14.65 -14.11 -4.11
N PRO A 34 15.70 -14.32 -3.30
CA PRO A 34 15.74 -15.43 -2.37
C PRO A 34 14.53 -15.34 -1.43
N VAL A 35 13.75 -16.41 -1.36
CA VAL A 35 12.61 -16.55 -0.45
C VAL A 35 13.17 -16.84 0.95
N ILE A 36 12.95 -15.92 1.89
CA ILE A 36 13.29 -16.12 3.30
C ILE A 36 12.10 -16.83 3.95
N ALA A 37 12.33 -17.96 4.63
CA ALA A 37 11.26 -18.65 5.34
C ALA A 37 10.81 -17.83 6.58
N ASP A 38 9.53 -17.85 6.93
CA ASP A 38 9.02 -17.09 8.08
C ASP A 38 9.73 -17.46 9.39
N ALA A 39 10.11 -18.73 9.56
CA ALA A 39 10.91 -19.19 10.69
C ALA A 39 12.32 -18.56 10.77
N GLN A 40 12.80 -17.99 9.66
CA GLN A 40 14.07 -17.26 9.57
C GLN A 40 13.88 -15.75 9.70
N LEU A 41 12.65 -15.23 9.62
CA LEU A 41 12.35 -13.82 9.88
C LEU A 41 12.52 -13.54 11.37
N ARG A 42 13.42 -12.62 11.69
CA ARG A 42 13.69 -12.17 13.06
C ARG A 42 13.45 -10.68 13.12
N ALA A 43 12.58 -10.25 14.02
CA ALA A 43 12.43 -8.83 14.31
C ALA A 43 13.73 -8.34 14.96
N LEU A 44 14.30 -7.27 14.41
CA LEU A 44 15.39 -6.53 15.04
C LEU A 44 14.79 -5.27 15.67
N SER A 45 15.08 -5.06 16.94
CA SER A 45 14.64 -3.88 17.68
C SER A 45 15.82 -2.96 17.96
N SER A 46 15.58 -1.65 17.90
CA SER A 46 16.49 -0.64 18.41
C SER A 46 15.72 0.24 19.39
N THR A 47 16.39 0.70 20.45
CA THR A 47 15.80 1.67 21.37
C THR A 47 16.06 3.07 20.83
N PHE A 48 14.99 3.81 20.57
CA PHE A 48 15.06 5.23 20.28
C PHE A 48 14.61 6.01 21.51
N GLY A 49 15.30 7.10 21.83
CA GLY A 49 14.92 7.94 22.96
C GLY A 49 13.47 8.45 22.82
N GLY A 50 12.73 8.47 23.93
CA GLY A 50 11.37 9.02 23.97
C GLY A 50 11.36 10.54 24.14
N ALA A 51 10.24 11.17 23.77
CA ALA A 51 10.03 12.59 24.05
C ALA A 51 9.73 12.80 25.54
N THR A 52 10.30 13.84 26.15
CA THR A 52 9.86 14.31 27.47
C THR A 52 8.60 15.15 27.27
N VAL A 53 7.45 14.63 27.67
CA VAL A 53 6.17 15.34 27.57
C VAL A 53 5.96 16.23 28.79
N LEU A 54 5.42 17.43 28.56
CA LEU A 54 4.95 18.33 29.61
C LEU A 54 3.46 18.06 29.86
N PRO A 55 2.90 18.40 31.03
CA PRO A 55 1.45 18.29 31.29
C PRO A 55 0.57 19.02 30.27
N THR A 56 1.11 20.02 29.59
CA THR A 56 0.42 20.81 28.55
C THR A 56 0.67 20.29 27.13
N THR A 57 1.47 19.24 26.96
CA THR A 57 1.71 18.66 25.64
C THR A 57 0.41 18.08 25.10
N ARG A 58 -0.02 18.55 23.92
CA ARG A 58 -1.15 17.95 23.21
C ARG A 58 -0.76 16.53 22.80
N THR A 59 -1.47 15.54 23.32
CA THR A 59 -1.30 14.13 22.96
C THR A 59 -2.52 13.61 22.24
N VAL A 60 -2.34 12.54 21.45
CA VAL A 60 -3.45 11.74 20.94
C VAL A 60 -3.77 10.62 21.92
N PRO A 61 -5.03 10.10 21.95
CA PRO A 61 -5.35 8.89 22.69
C PRO A 61 -4.43 7.75 22.26
N HIS A 62 -3.87 7.04 23.22
CA HIS A 62 -2.96 5.94 22.96
C HIS A 62 -3.09 4.89 24.06
N TRP A 63 -2.61 3.69 23.78
CA TRP A 63 -2.47 2.59 24.71
C TRP A 63 -1.07 2.00 24.63
N HIS A 64 -0.65 1.35 25.71
CA HIS A 64 0.65 0.69 25.81
C HIS A 64 0.48 -0.81 25.74
N GLY A 65 1.23 -1.47 24.85
CA GLY A 65 1.36 -2.92 24.77
C GLY A 65 2.80 -3.34 25.05
N ALA A 66 2.99 -4.63 25.32
CA ALA A 66 4.33 -5.19 25.45
C ALA A 66 4.38 -6.63 24.94
N THR A 67 5.51 -7.01 24.35
CA THR A 67 5.76 -8.36 23.85
C THR A 67 7.12 -8.85 24.36
N LEU A 68 7.15 -10.07 24.90
CA LEU A 68 8.37 -10.77 25.25
C LEU A 68 8.98 -11.40 23.99
N ASP A 69 10.23 -11.06 23.67
CA ASP A 69 10.98 -11.77 22.63
C ASP A 69 11.55 -13.08 23.22
N PRO A 70 11.09 -14.25 22.72
CA PRO A 70 11.51 -15.53 23.27
C PRO A 70 12.97 -15.88 23.00
N HIS A 71 13.67 -15.14 22.12
CA HIS A 71 15.05 -15.43 21.74
C HIS A 71 16.10 -14.75 22.63
N ASN A 72 15.75 -13.62 23.24
CA ASN A 72 16.64 -12.87 24.14
C ASN A 72 16.03 -12.65 25.54
N GLY A 73 14.74 -12.98 25.74
CA GLY A 73 14.05 -12.81 27.02
C GLY A 73 13.73 -11.35 27.38
N VAL A 74 13.91 -10.41 26.45
CA VAL A 74 13.63 -8.98 26.67
C VAL A 74 12.17 -8.69 26.34
N THR A 75 11.51 -7.94 27.22
CA THR A 75 10.16 -7.40 26.98
C THR A 75 10.26 -6.04 26.30
N TYR A 76 9.70 -5.93 25.11
CA TYR A 76 9.63 -4.70 24.35
C TYR A 76 8.26 -4.06 24.52
N GLY A 77 8.24 -2.88 25.13
CA GLY A 77 7.05 -2.03 25.21
C GLY A 77 6.87 -1.20 23.94
N TYR A 78 5.63 -0.93 23.59
CA TYR A 78 5.25 -0.08 22.47
C TYR A 78 4.00 0.72 22.81
N ASN A 79 3.83 1.88 22.17
CA ASN A 79 2.62 2.68 22.27
C ASN A 79 1.93 2.73 20.91
N MET A 80 0.62 2.58 20.91
CA MET A 80 -0.22 2.65 19.71
C MET A 80 -1.29 3.70 19.90
N VAL A 81 -1.61 4.44 18.84
CA VAL A 81 -2.72 5.39 18.84
C VAL A 81 -4.04 4.62 18.86
N GLY A 82 -5.04 5.11 19.61
CA GLY A 82 -6.37 4.51 19.71
C GLY A 82 -6.69 3.93 21.08
N ALA A 83 -7.70 3.06 21.12
CA ALA A 83 -8.05 2.27 22.30
C ALA A 83 -7.28 0.95 22.31
N ASP A 84 -7.06 0.38 23.50
CA ASP A 84 -6.51 -0.97 23.63
C ASP A 84 -7.53 -1.99 23.11
N PRO A 85 -7.25 -2.69 22.00
CA PRO A 85 -8.18 -3.64 21.40
C PRO A 85 -8.52 -4.81 22.35
N ASN A 86 -7.66 -5.15 23.31
CA ASN A 86 -7.88 -6.28 24.22
C ASN A 86 -8.59 -5.88 25.52
N GLY A 87 -8.72 -4.58 25.80
CA GLY A 87 -9.24 -4.05 27.07
C GLY A 87 -10.42 -3.08 26.94
N CYS A 88 -10.68 -2.56 25.74
CA CYS A 88 -11.79 -1.63 25.52
C CYS A 88 -13.14 -2.37 25.41
N SER A 89 -14.24 -1.65 25.62
CA SER A 89 -15.58 -2.15 25.30
C SER A 89 -16.55 -1.00 24.96
N GLY A 90 -17.59 -1.30 24.19
CA GLY A 90 -18.61 -0.33 23.80
C GLY A 90 -18.02 0.90 23.12
N SER A 91 -18.49 2.09 23.51
CA SER A 91 -18.01 3.36 22.96
C SER A 91 -16.56 3.68 23.30
N ALA A 92 -15.96 3.01 24.30
CA ALA A 92 -14.54 3.20 24.62
C ALA A 92 -13.61 2.55 23.58
N CYS A 93 -14.14 1.72 22.68
CA CYS A 93 -13.39 1.17 21.55
C CYS A 93 -13.42 2.03 20.29
N ASP A 94 -14.24 3.09 20.23
CA ASP A 94 -14.31 4.00 19.08
C ASP A 94 -13.52 5.28 19.42
N VAL A 95 -12.34 5.42 18.82
CA VAL A 95 -11.46 6.57 19.00
C VAL A 95 -11.42 7.39 17.73
N THR A 96 -11.69 8.68 17.87
CA THR A 96 -11.51 9.67 16.80
C THR A 96 -10.37 10.62 17.15
N VAL A 97 -9.40 10.72 16.25
CA VAL A 97 -8.27 11.65 16.32
C VAL A 97 -8.51 12.79 15.36
N GLN A 98 -8.44 14.02 15.85
CA GLN A 98 -8.52 15.19 14.99
C GLN A 98 -7.21 15.35 14.20
N ALA A 99 -7.34 15.53 12.89
CA ALA A 99 -6.22 15.77 11.97
C ALA A 99 -6.39 17.16 11.35
N ASP A 100 -5.49 18.09 11.70
CA ASP A 100 -5.52 19.44 11.15
C ASP A 100 -4.96 19.45 9.72
N ILE A 101 -5.70 20.06 8.79
CA ILE A 101 -5.30 20.24 7.39
C ILE A 101 -5.16 21.75 7.17
N ILE A 102 -3.92 22.21 6.93
CA ILE A 102 -3.62 23.61 6.66
C ILE A 102 -3.18 23.73 5.20
N PRO A 103 -4.01 24.32 4.31
CA PRO A 103 -3.59 24.56 2.94
C PRO A 103 -2.45 25.58 2.90
N VAL A 104 -1.40 25.29 2.11
CA VAL A 104 -0.28 26.21 1.93
C VAL A 104 -0.36 26.84 0.55
N VAL A 105 -0.32 28.17 0.50
CA VAL A 105 -0.25 28.94 -0.75
C VAL A 105 1.18 29.44 -0.90
N VAL A 106 1.87 29.03 -1.96
CA VAL A 106 3.26 29.45 -2.23
C VAL A 106 3.31 30.32 -3.47
N ASN A 107 3.78 31.56 -3.30
CA ASN A 107 4.06 32.47 -4.40
C ASN A 107 5.57 32.54 -4.64
N VAL A 108 6.03 32.12 -5.81
CA VAL A 108 7.45 32.08 -6.17
C VAL A 108 7.64 32.32 -7.66
N GLY A 109 8.57 33.22 -8.02
CA GLY A 109 8.90 33.49 -9.43
C GLY A 109 7.72 33.99 -10.28
N GLY A 110 6.72 34.64 -9.66
CA GLY A 110 5.49 35.08 -10.34
C GLY A 110 4.44 33.98 -10.54
N LEU A 111 4.68 32.77 -10.03
CA LEU A 111 3.74 31.65 -10.02
C LEU A 111 3.11 31.48 -8.64
N THR A 112 1.89 30.95 -8.62
CA THR A 112 1.16 30.61 -7.41
C THR A 112 0.86 29.11 -7.41
N PHE A 113 1.23 28.44 -6.33
CA PHE A 113 0.87 27.06 -6.01
C PHE A 113 -0.11 27.09 -4.85
N ASP A 114 -1.40 26.88 -5.13
CA ASP A 114 -2.45 27.03 -4.14
C ASP A 114 -2.86 25.66 -3.57
N GLY A 115 -2.51 25.42 -2.30
CA GLY A 115 -2.90 24.20 -1.60
C GLY A 115 -4.41 24.02 -1.45
N ASN A 116 -5.22 25.08 -1.62
CA ASN A 116 -6.69 24.97 -1.62
C ASN A 116 -7.20 24.07 -2.76
N ASP A 117 -6.49 24.05 -3.89
CA ASP A 117 -6.88 23.26 -5.08
C ASP A 117 -6.88 21.75 -4.81
N VAL A 118 -6.12 21.30 -3.80
CA VAL A 118 -5.97 19.88 -3.45
C VAL A 118 -6.70 19.48 -2.16
N VAL A 119 -7.34 20.41 -1.45
CA VAL A 119 -8.06 20.09 -0.20
C VAL A 119 -9.17 19.09 -0.46
N ALA A 120 -9.99 19.30 -1.49
CA ALA A 120 -11.08 18.38 -1.81
C ALA A 120 -10.58 16.96 -2.11
N ALA A 121 -9.50 16.83 -2.91
CA ALA A 121 -8.87 15.55 -3.19
C ALA A 121 -8.24 14.91 -1.94
N THR A 122 -7.67 15.72 -1.05
CA THR A 122 -7.12 15.26 0.24
C THR A 122 -8.23 14.67 1.11
N LEU A 123 -9.37 15.36 1.24
CA LEU A 123 -10.52 14.88 2.01
C LEU A 123 -11.17 13.63 1.39
N ALA A 124 -11.14 13.52 0.06
CA ALA A 124 -11.61 12.33 -0.66
C ALA A 124 -10.63 11.15 -0.61
N SER A 125 -9.42 11.34 -0.07
CA SER A 125 -8.41 10.28 -0.02
C SER A 125 -8.83 9.14 0.94
N PRO A 126 -8.30 7.92 0.75
CA PRO A 126 -8.48 6.79 1.66
C PRO A 126 -8.18 7.05 3.14
N GLN A 127 -7.44 8.12 3.45
CA GLN A 127 -7.12 8.49 4.84
C GLN A 127 -8.33 9.08 5.57
N PHE A 128 -9.20 9.81 4.87
CA PHE A 128 -10.33 10.52 5.46
C PHE A 128 -11.68 9.99 4.98
N ALA A 129 -11.77 9.58 3.72
CA ALA A 129 -12.98 9.00 3.15
C ALA A 129 -13.16 7.54 3.58
N THR A 130 -14.40 7.16 3.85
CA THR A 130 -14.76 5.78 4.15
C THR A 130 -14.99 4.98 2.87
N ASN A 131 -14.42 3.79 2.77
CA ASN A 131 -14.59 2.87 1.64
C ASN A 131 -14.73 1.43 2.16
N ASP A 132 -15.23 0.53 1.31
CA ASP A 132 -15.21 -0.91 1.58
C ASP A 132 -13.87 -1.49 1.15
N TYR A 133 -12.99 -1.72 2.12
CA TYR A 133 -11.68 -2.34 1.87
C TYR A 133 -11.74 -3.87 1.88
N GLY A 134 -12.70 -4.47 2.57
CA GLY A 134 -12.83 -5.92 2.72
C GLY A 134 -13.34 -6.63 1.47
N SER A 135 -14.06 -5.92 0.59
CA SER A 135 -14.53 -6.43 -0.70
C SER A 135 -13.58 -6.16 -1.87
N THR A 136 -12.46 -5.47 -1.66
CA THR A 136 -11.53 -5.16 -2.75
C THR A 136 -10.86 -6.44 -3.31
N PRO A 137 -10.42 -6.45 -4.58
CA PRO A 137 -9.62 -7.55 -5.11
C PRO A 137 -8.34 -7.81 -4.30
N ALA A 138 -7.75 -6.77 -3.69
CA ALA A 138 -6.59 -6.92 -2.82
C ALA A 138 -6.90 -7.69 -1.51
N ALA A 139 -8.15 -7.66 -1.04
CA ALA A 139 -8.59 -8.43 0.12
C ALA A 139 -9.08 -9.83 -0.27
N THR A 140 -9.77 -9.96 -1.41
CA THR A 140 -10.55 -11.16 -1.79
C THR A 140 -9.90 -12.07 -2.83
N ALA A 141 -8.99 -11.55 -3.68
CA ALA A 141 -8.42 -12.35 -4.74
C ALA A 141 -7.46 -13.41 -4.16
N PRO A 142 -7.57 -14.67 -4.62
CA PRO A 142 -6.62 -15.71 -4.24
C PRO A 142 -5.25 -15.38 -4.82
N GLY A 143 -4.27 -15.14 -3.95
CA GLY A 143 -2.87 -15.01 -4.32
C GLY A 143 -2.00 -15.84 -3.38
N SER A 144 -1.09 -16.62 -3.94
CA SER A 144 -0.06 -17.34 -3.19
C SER A 144 1.27 -16.63 -3.37
N PHE A 145 1.86 -16.13 -2.29
CA PHE A 145 3.31 -15.90 -2.25
C PHE A 145 4.00 -17.26 -2.52
N PRO A 146 5.05 -17.38 -3.37
CA PRO A 146 5.86 -16.35 -4.04
C PRO A 146 5.75 -16.28 -5.59
N ASN A 147 4.80 -16.93 -6.27
CA ASN A 147 4.84 -17.09 -7.73
C ASN A 147 3.71 -16.36 -8.51
N THR A 148 4.04 -15.16 -9.03
CA THR A 148 3.55 -14.48 -10.28
C THR A 148 2.09 -13.99 -10.44
N PRO A 149 1.81 -12.89 -11.20
CA PRO A 149 2.48 -11.57 -11.26
C PRO A 149 1.52 -10.35 -11.14
N ALA A 150 2.08 -9.19 -10.79
CA ALA A 150 1.51 -7.81 -10.76
C ALA A 150 0.47 -7.46 -9.67
N LEU A 151 0.96 -6.79 -8.60
CA LEU A 151 0.21 -5.95 -7.63
C LEU A 151 -0.85 -6.60 -6.73
N ILE A 152 -1.21 -7.86 -6.93
CA ILE A 152 -2.14 -8.57 -6.05
C ILE A 152 -1.32 -9.28 -4.98
N ARG A 153 -1.13 -8.64 -3.81
CA ARG A 153 -0.80 -9.41 -2.59
C ARG A 153 -1.99 -10.35 -2.36
N GLY A 154 -1.72 -11.62 -2.14
CA GLY A 154 -2.73 -12.63 -1.82
C GLY A 154 -3.61 -12.28 -0.61
N PRO A 155 -4.55 -13.16 -0.22
CA PRO A 155 -5.71 -12.82 0.62
C PRO A 155 -5.21 -12.01 1.80
N GLY A 156 -5.56 -10.72 1.90
CA GLY A 156 -4.89 -9.70 2.72
C GLY A 156 -4.89 -9.97 4.24
N GLY A 157 -4.42 -11.13 4.68
CA GLY A 157 -4.97 -11.87 5.80
C GLY A 157 -6.45 -12.23 5.57
N VAL A 158 -6.90 -13.38 6.07
CA VAL A 158 -8.33 -13.69 6.20
C VAL A 158 -9.10 -12.60 6.98
N LEU A 159 -8.39 -11.83 7.79
CA LEU A 159 -8.93 -10.78 8.63
C LEU A 159 -9.42 -9.57 7.82
N SER A 160 -8.73 -9.15 6.76
CA SER A 160 -9.20 -8.02 5.95
C SER A 160 -10.55 -8.29 5.28
N GLN A 161 -10.83 -9.55 4.91
CA GLN A 161 -12.13 -9.95 4.36
C GLN A 161 -13.26 -9.88 5.41
N GLY A 162 -12.91 -9.95 6.70
CA GLY A 162 -13.88 -9.87 7.80
C GLY A 162 -14.59 -8.51 7.87
N ASP A 163 -14.02 -7.47 7.27
CA ASP A 163 -14.62 -6.13 7.18
C ASP A 163 -15.34 -5.87 5.83
N ALA A 164 -15.63 -6.90 5.03
CA ALA A 164 -16.39 -6.75 3.80
C ALA A 164 -17.77 -6.10 4.08
N GLY A 165 -18.10 -5.07 3.30
CA GLY A 165 -19.34 -4.29 3.45
C GLY A 165 -19.29 -3.20 4.53
N ASN A 166 -18.21 -3.08 5.30
CA ASN A 166 -18.02 -1.99 6.25
C ASN A 166 -17.37 -0.78 5.57
N ALA A 167 -17.98 0.40 5.70
CA ALA A 167 -17.40 1.66 5.23
C ALA A 167 -16.41 2.19 6.26
N LEU A 168 -15.11 2.04 6.00
CA LEU A 168 -14.03 2.33 6.94
C LEU A 168 -13.03 3.29 6.30
N GLN A 169 -12.27 4.04 7.10
CA GLN A 169 -11.04 4.68 6.62
C GLN A 169 -9.94 3.64 6.46
N LEU A 170 -8.94 3.89 5.61
CA LEU A 170 -7.90 2.90 5.34
C LEU A 170 -7.13 2.49 6.61
N GLN A 171 -6.80 3.48 7.45
CA GLN A 171 -6.14 3.21 8.73
C GLN A 171 -7.02 2.38 9.67
N ASP A 172 -8.31 2.70 9.73
CA ASP A 172 -9.29 2.00 10.57
C ASP A 172 -9.40 0.52 10.20
N ALA A 173 -9.61 0.23 8.91
CA ALA A 173 -9.63 -1.13 8.37
C ALA A 173 -8.32 -1.89 8.65
N THR A 174 -7.18 -1.21 8.50
CA THR A 174 -5.86 -1.82 8.77
C THR A 174 -5.71 -2.19 10.24
N MET A 175 -6.07 -1.29 11.16
CA MET A 175 -5.97 -1.54 12.61
C MET A 175 -6.92 -2.64 13.05
N ARG A 176 -8.16 -2.63 12.57
CA ARG A 176 -9.14 -3.69 12.82
C ARG A 176 -8.61 -5.05 12.37
N ALA A 177 -8.08 -5.16 11.15
CA ALA A 177 -7.49 -6.40 10.67
C ALA A 177 -6.26 -6.83 11.48
N GLN A 178 -5.37 -5.91 11.87
CA GLN A 178 -4.17 -6.23 12.66
C GLN A 178 -4.49 -6.86 14.02
N PHE A 179 -5.58 -6.42 14.66
CA PHE A 179 -5.97 -6.90 15.99
C PHE A 179 -7.14 -7.89 15.98
N ASN A 180 -7.52 -8.41 14.81
CA ASN A 180 -8.68 -9.29 14.66
C ASN A 180 -9.98 -8.69 15.22
N MET A 181 -10.15 -7.38 15.05
CA MET A 181 -11.30 -6.59 15.49
C MET A 181 -12.19 -6.24 14.29
N VAL A 182 -12.57 -7.25 13.52
CA VAL A 182 -13.25 -7.12 12.22
C VAL A 182 -14.75 -7.46 12.31
N GLY A 183 -15.49 -7.23 11.23
CA GLY A 183 -16.92 -7.56 11.14
C GLY A 183 -17.76 -6.64 12.01
N ASN A 184 -18.49 -7.20 12.99
CA ASN A 184 -19.37 -6.44 13.89
C ASN A 184 -18.64 -5.80 15.09
N SER A 185 -17.31 -5.79 15.10
CA SER A 185 -16.54 -5.14 16.17
C SER A 185 -16.87 -3.65 16.28
N THR A 186 -16.95 -3.15 17.51
CA THR A 186 -17.10 -1.72 17.82
C THR A 186 -15.76 -0.97 17.82
N TYR A 187 -14.66 -1.66 17.54
CA TYR A 187 -13.34 -1.05 17.48
C TYR A 187 -13.20 -0.14 16.26
N HIS A 188 -12.87 1.12 16.51
CA HIS A 188 -12.57 2.08 15.46
C HIS A 188 -11.40 2.99 15.85
N LEU A 189 -10.53 3.26 14.87
CA LEU A 189 -9.57 4.35 14.92
C LEU A 189 -9.78 5.25 13.70
N ARG A 190 -10.43 6.39 13.93
CA ARG A 190 -10.83 7.33 12.87
C ARG A 190 -10.02 8.61 12.93
N LEU A 191 -9.77 9.19 11.76
CA LEU A 191 -9.27 10.54 11.58
C LEU A 191 -10.44 11.46 11.24
N GLN A 192 -10.63 12.51 12.04
CA GLN A 192 -11.57 13.58 11.73
C GLN A 192 -10.78 14.76 11.15
N PRO A 193 -10.96 15.08 9.85
CA PRO A 193 -10.28 16.23 9.28
C PRO A 193 -10.82 17.53 9.88
N ASN A 194 -9.91 18.44 10.19
CA ASN A 194 -10.18 19.82 10.59
C ASN A 194 -9.43 20.77 9.65
N VAL A 195 -10.12 21.29 8.64
CA VAL A 195 -9.51 22.21 7.68
C VAL A 195 -9.39 23.59 8.32
N LEU A 196 -8.15 24.05 8.46
CA LEU A 196 -7.80 25.34 9.03
C LEU A 196 -7.59 26.38 7.91
N PRO A 197 -7.56 27.69 8.25
CA PRO A 197 -7.27 28.73 7.29
C PRO A 197 -5.93 28.51 6.58
N SER A 198 -5.87 28.90 5.30
CA SER A 198 -4.65 28.77 4.52
C SER A 198 -3.53 29.68 5.02
N VAL A 199 -2.29 29.24 4.82
CA VAL A 199 -1.08 30.01 5.13
C VAL A 199 -0.38 30.36 3.82
N THR A 200 -0.07 31.64 3.65
CA THR A 200 0.62 32.14 2.45
C THR A 200 2.11 32.34 2.72
N ILE A 201 2.94 31.79 1.83
CA ILE A 201 4.38 31.98 1.80
C ILE A 201 4.71 32.75 0.51
N ASN A 202 5.27 33.95 0.67
CA ASN A 202 5.79 34.74 -0.44
C ASN A 202 7.31 34.63 -0.48
N VAL A 203 7.85 34.03 -1.54
CA VAL A 203 9.30 33.91 -1.74
C VAL A 203 9.81 35.19 -2.40
N PRO A 204 10.74 35.94 -1.77
CA PRO A 204 11.36 37.11 -2.39
C PRO A 204 12.03 36.74 -3.71
N GLY A 205 11.97 37.63 -4.71
CA GLY A 205 12.48 37.36 -6.06
C GLY A 205 13.98 37.01 -6.13
N ASN A 206 14.75 37.35 -5.09
CA ASN A 206 16.17 37.02 -4.95
C ASN A 206 16.45 35.80 -4.06
N GLN A 207 15.42 35.09 -3.55
CA GLN A 207 15.55 33.99 -2.59
C GLN A 207 14.87 32.68 -3.06
N GLY A 208 14.64 32.52 -4.35
CA GLY A 208 14.07 31.29 -4.93
C GLY A 208 14.53 31.05 -6.35
N THR A 209 14.58 29.78 -6.74
CA THR A 209 14.75 29.37 -8.13
C THR A 209 13.62 28.41 -8.50
N LEU A 210 13.13 28.50 -9.73
CA LEU A 210 12.22 27.51 -10.29
C LEU A 210 13.08 26.40 -10.91
N LEU A 211 12.90 25.16 -10.45
CA LEU A 211 13.49 23.99 -11.09
C LEU A 211 12.57 23.58 -12.24
N GLN A 212 13.12 23.52 -13.46
CA GLN A 212 12.44 23.08 -14.68
C GLN A 212 12.71 21.60 -14.96
#